data_AF-A0A8T4W546-F1
#
_entry.id   AF-A0A8T4W546-F1
#
_cell.length_a   1.000
_cell.length_b   1.000
_cell.length_c   1.000
_cell.angle_alpha   90.00
_cell.angle_beta   90.00
_cell.angle_gamma   90.00
#
_symmetry.space_group_name_H-M   'P 1'
#
loop_
_entity.id
_entity.type
_entity.pdbx_description
1 polymer ?
#
loop_
_entity_poly.entity_id
_entity_poly.type
_entity_poly.pdbx_seq_one_letter_code
_entity_poly.pdbx_strand_id
1 'polypeptide(L)'
;GREIGNILNQRKFAPFFVQLIVGGVDATGAHVFSVDAAGGAIEDVYTSTGSGSPYVLGVLEDHFREDMSTDEAVDLAIRGLTAAMKRDAASGNGIDLAVITPEGYTRYSEEDIEKRAAAMEIQ
;
A
#
# COMPACT_ATOMS: atom_id res chain seq x y z
N GLY A 1 -6.10 13.36 -1.29
CA GLY A 1 -6.04 13.32 -2.77
C GLY A 1 -5.84 14.67 -3.44
N ARG A 2 -6.85 15.57 -3.39
CA ARG A 2 -6.93 16.78 -4.25
C ARG A 2 -5.72 17.71 -4.23
N GLU A 3 -5.15 18.02 -3.06
CA GLU A 3 -4.01 18.95 -2.98
C GLU A 3 -2.75 18.40 -3.66
N ILE A 4 -2.45 17.11 -3.48
CA ILE A 4 -1.31 16.46 -4.16
C ILE A 4 -1.55 16.38 -5.67
N GLY A 5 -2.77 16.03 -6.09
CA GLY A 5 -3.15 16.01 -7.51
C GLY A 5 -2.97 17.37 -8.19
N ASN A 6 -3.34 18.47 -7.51
CA ASN A 6 -3.15 19.83 -8.03
C ASN A 6 -1.67 20.18 -8.24
N ILE A 7 -0.79 19.81 -7.31
CA ILE A 7 0.66 20.06 -7.41
C ILE A 7 1.27 19.34 -8.61
N LEU A 8 0.89 18.06 -8.83
CA LEU A 8 1.40 17.27 -9.95
C LEU A 8 0.87 17.77 -11.29
N ASN A 9 -0.42 18.10 -11.37
CA ASN A 9 -1.04 18.66 -12.59
C ASN A 9 -0.39 19.99 -13.03
N GLN A 10 0.04 20.85 -12.10
CA GLN A 10 0.76 22.08 -12.43
C GLN A 10 2.08 21.83 -13.18
N ARG A 11 2.67 20.63 -13.07
CA ARG A 11 3.89 20.22 -13.77
C ARG A 11 3.66 19.18 -14.85
N LYS A 12 2.45 18.99 -15.36
CA LYS A 12 2.14 17.95 -16.37
C LYS A 12 2.99 17.99 -17.65
N PHE A 13 3.56 19.15 -18.01
CA PHE A 13 4.43 19.31 -19.18
C PHE A 13 5.93 19.06 -18.89
N ALA A 14 6.28 18.83 -17.61
CA ALA A 14 7.58 18.36 -17.14
C ALA A 14 7.36 17.53 -15.84
N PRO A 15 6.73 16.35 -15.95
CA PRO A 15 6.21 15.62 -14.80
C PRO A 15 7.32 15.03 -13.93
N PHE A 16 7.04 14.91 -12.64
CA PHE A 16 7.84 14.06 -11.77
C PHE A 16 7.48 12.59 -12.06
N PHE A 17 8.48 11.72 -12.24
CA PHE A 17 8.24 10.28 -12.37
C PHE A 17 7.96 9.67 -10.99
N VAL A 18 6.75 9.92 -10.48
CA VAL A 18 6.26 9.42 -9.19
C VAL A 18 4.93 8.70 -9.39
N GLN A 19 4.71 7.66 -8.58
CA GLN A 19 3.40 7.07 -8.35
C GLN A 19 3.17 7.13 -6.84
N LEU A 20 2.11 7.80 -6.40
CA LEU A 20 1.87 8.05 -5.00
C LEU A 20 0.61 7.32 -4.55
N ILE A 21 0.66 6.78 -3.34
CA ILE A 21 -0.51 6.28 -2.63
C ILE A 21 -0.80 7.24 -1.48
N VAL A 22 -2.05 7.66 -1.37
CA VAL A 22 -2.53 8.51 -0.26
C VAL A 22 -3.61 7.74 0.48
N GLY A 23 -3.28 7.25 1.67
CA GLY A 23 -4.22 6.59 2.58
C GLY A 23 -4.53 7.46 3.80
N GLY A 24 -5.73 7.33 4.35
CA GLY A 24 -6.11 8.01 5.57
C GLY A 24 -7.52 7.64 6.04
N VAL A 25 -7.86 8.08 7.24
CA VAL A 25 -9.20 7.92 7.82
C VAL A 25 -9.75 9.29 8.15
N ASP A 26 -10.99 9.55 7.71
CA ASP A 26 -11.72 10.78 8.01
C ASP A 26 -13.11 10.49 8.59
N ALA A 27 -13.96 11.51 8.71
CA ALA A 27 -15.30 11.38 9.28
C ALA A 27 -16.24 10.48 8.46
N THR A 28 -15.90 10.18 7.20
CA THR A 28 -16.69 9.36 6.27
C THR A 28 -16.17 7.94 6.13
N GLY A 29 -14.94 7.66 6.55
CA GLY A 29 -14.40 6.30 6.59
C GLY A 29 -12.90 6.26 6.32
N ALA A 30 -12.42 5.05 6.02
CA ALA A 30 -11.06 4.84 5.51
C ALA A 30 -11.06 5.00 3.99
N HIS A 31 -10.03 5.69 3.48
CA HIS A 31 -9.90 6.00 2.06
C HIS A 31 -8.48 5.72 1.59
N VAL A 32 -8.33 5.22 0.36
CA VAL A 32 -7.04 5.12 -0.31
C VAL A 32 -7.14 5.63 -1.74
N PHE A 33 -6.17 6.43 -2.14
CA PHE A 33 -6.09 7.03 -3.47
C PHE A 33 -4.78 6.67 -4.15
N SER A 34 -4.86 6.26 -5.41
CA SER A 34 -3.71 6.26 -6.33
C SER A 34 -3.62 7.61 -7.02
N VAL A 35 -2.45 8.25 -6.94
CA VAL A 35 -2.19 9.56 -7.57
C VAL A 35 -1.08 9.43 -8.60
N ASP A 36 -1.42 9.73 -9.86
CA ASP A 36 -0.50 9.65 -10.98
C ASP A 36 0.29 10.95 -11.20
N ALA A 37 1.35 10.86 -12.00
CA ALA A 37 2.23 11.99 -12.33
C ALA A 37 1.54 13.13 -13.09
N ALA A 38 0.38 12.89 -13.70
CA ALA A 38 -0.43 13.91 -14.37
C ALA A 38 -1.39 14.62 -13.39
N GLY A 39 -1.45 14.17 -12.12
CA GLY A 39 -2.31 14.70 -11.08
C GLY A 39 -3.70 14.07 -11.03
N GLY A 40 -3.94 12.99 -11.76
CA GLY A 40 -5.13 12.16 -11.60
C GLY A 40 -5.11 11.51 -10.22
N ALA A 41 -6.23 11.56 -9.50
CA ALA A 41 -6.41 10.89 -8.22
C ALA A 41 -7.63 9.98 -8.31
N ILE A 42 -7.40 8.68 -8.18
CA ILE A 42 -8.44 7.64 -8.25
C ILE A 42 -8.57 7.02 -6.87
N GLU A 43 -9.78 7.01 -6.34
CA GLU A 43 -10.13 6.32 -5.09
C GLU A 43 -10.39 4.84 -5.39
N ASP A 44 -9.89 3.96 -4.53
CA ASP A 44 -10.09 2.52 -4.64
C ASP A 44 -10.23 1.88 -3.25
N VAL A 45 -10.62 0.62 -3.20
CA VAL A 45 -10.72 -0.16 -1.94
C VAL A 45 -9.33 -0.59 -1.48
N TYR A 46 -8.44 -0.89 -2.42
CA TYR A 46 -7.02 -1.14 -2.21
C TYR A 46 -6.23 -0.69 -3.44
N THR A 47 -4.94 -0.37 -3.27
CA THR A 47 -4.07 -0.01 -4.40
C THR A 47 -2.64 -0.44 -4.14
N SER A 48 -1.90 -0.70 -5.22
CA SER A 48 -0.48 -1.05 -5.19
C SER A 48 0.25 -0.41 -6.36
N THR A 49 1.50 0.00 -6.13
CA THR A 49 2.28 0.75 -7.11
C THR A 49 3.73 0.27 -7.17
N GLY A 50 4.48 0.69 -8.19
CA GLY A 50 5.83 0.20 -8.47
C GLY A 50 5.87 -1.11 -9.28
N SER A 51 7.08 -1.61 -9.55
CA SER A 51 7.33 -2.79 -10.41
C SER A 51 6.77 -4.09 -9.84
N GLY A 52 6.73 -4.23 -8.52
CA GLY A 52 6.15 -5.37 -7.82
C GLY A 52 4.62 -5.37 -7.75
N SER A 53 3.96 -4.29 -8.18
CA SER A 53 2.51 -4.10 -8.03
C SER A 53 1.65 -5.27 -8.55
N PRO A 54 1.92 -5.87 -9.73
CA PRO A 54 1.11 -6.98 -10.23
C PRO A 54 1.07 -8.20 -9.28
N TYR A 55 2.15 -8.46 -8.55
CA TYR A 55 2.20 -9.57 -7.59
C TYR A 55 1.39 -9.25 -6.33
N VAL A 56 1.47 -8.01 -5.84
CA VAL A 56 0.68 -7.55 -4.68
C VAL A 56 -0.81 -7.56 -5.03
N LEU A 57 -1.19 -7.04 -6.21
CA LEU A 57 -2.57 -7.02 -6.67
C LEU A 57 -3.15 -8.42 -6.77
N GLY A 58 -2.41 -9.40 -7.31
CA GLY A 58 -2.88 -10.79 -7.37
C GLY A 58 -3.15 -11.40 -5.99
N VAL A 59 -2.37 -11.03 -4.96
CA VAL A 59 -2.61 -11.47 -3.58
C VAL A 59 -3.82 -10.76 -2.97
N LEU A 60 -3.97 -9.45 -3.21
CA LEU A 60 -5.11 -8.67 -2.73
C LEU A 60 -6.42 -9.17 -3.36
N GLU A 61 -6.45 -9.41 -4.67
CA GLU A 61 -7.63 -9.91 -5.39
C GLU A 61 -8.08 -11.29 -4.89
N ASP A 62 -7.17 -12.16 -4.46
CA ASP A 62 -7.49 -13.51 -4.00
C ASP A 62 -7.94 -13.57 -2.53
N HIS A 63 -7.45 -12.66 -1.68
CA HIS A 63 -7.57 -12.80 -0.23
C HIS A 63 -8.23 -11.62 0.49
N PHE A 64 -8.38 -10.46 -0.14
CA PHE A 64 -9.00 -9.30 0.48
C PHE A 64 -10.49 -9.56 0.78
N ARG A 65 -10.94 -9.12 1.96
CA ARG A 65 -12.35 -9.07 2.35
C ARG A 65 -12.63 -7.75 3.07
N GLU A 66 -13.83 -7.20 2.88
CA GLU A 66 -14.22 -5.93 3.49
C GLU A 66 -14.31 -5.99 5.02
N ASP A 67 -14.53 -7.18 5.59
CA ASP A 67 -14.74 -7.43 7.02
C ASP A 67 -13.48 -7.90 7.76
N MET A 68 -12.30 -7.70 7.17
CA MET A 68 -11.02 -8.08 7.79
C MET A 68 -10.74 -7.25 9.06
N SER A 69 -10.24 -7.94 10.08
CA SER A 69 -9.59 -7.29 11.21
C SER A 69 -8.28 -6.61 10.78
N THR A 70 -7.81 -5.65 11.59
CA THR A 70 -6.51 -4.99 11.36
C THR A 70 -5.37 -6.00 11.27
N ASP A 71 -5.37 -7.04 12.11
CA ASP A 71 -4.33 -8.07 12.08
C ASP A 71 -4.36 -8.88 10.78
N GLU A 72 -5.54 -9.27 10.29
CA GLU A 72 -5.66 -9.97 9.00
C GLU A 72 -5.20 -9.07 7.84
N ALA A 73 -5.51 -7.77 7.88
CA ALA A 73 -5.09 -6.83 6.84
C ALA A 73 -3.57 -6.62 6.84
N VAL A 74 -2.93 -6.57 8.02
CA VAL A 74 -1.47 -6.52 8.18
C VAL A 74 -0.83 -7.78 7.58
N ASP A 75 -1.36 -8.94 7.93
CA ASP A 75 -0.86 -10.24 7.45
C ASP A 75 -1.00 -10.36 5.92
N LEU A 76 -2.10 -9.87 5.35
CA LEU A 76 -2.33 -9.81 3.92
C LEU A 76 -1.33 -8.86 3.21
N ALA A 77 -1.07 -7.68 3.78
CA ALA A 77 -0.10 -6.73 3.23
C ALA A 77 1.32 -7.32 3.22
N ILE A 78 1.72 -7.98 4.31
CA ILE A 78 2.99 -8.71 4.40
C ILE A 78 3.07 -9.77 3.30
N ARG A 79 2.04 -10.61 3.16
CA ARG A 79 1.98 -11.65 2.12
C ARG A 79 2.14 -11.09 0.71
N GLY A 80 1.45 -9.99 0.40
CA GLY A 80 1.54 -9.32 -0.90
C GLY A 80 2.96 -8.81 -1.20
N LEU A 81 3.57 -8.11 -0.24
CA LEU A 81 4.93 -7.59 -0.39
C LEU A 81 5.98 -8.71 -0.48
N THR A 82 5.84 -9.77 0.31
CA THR A 82 6.72 -10.94 0.21
C THR A 82 6.62 -11.62 -1.16
N ALA A 83 5.40 -11.73 -1.73
CA ALA A 83 5.22 -12.26 -3.07
C ALA A 83 5.93 -11.41 -4.14
N ALA A 84 5.83 -10.09 -4.03
CA ALA A 84 6.53 -9.15 -4.90
C ALA A 84 8.05 -9.28 -4.78
N MET A 85 8.60 -9.26 -3.55
CA MET A 85 10.05 -9.39 -3.31
C MET A 85 10.64 -10.71 -3.84
N LYS A 86 9.86 -11.79 -3.88
CA LYS A 86 10.31 -13.09 -4.41
C LYS A 86 10.37 -13.14 -5.93
N ARG A 87 9.65 -12.26 -6.63
CA ARG A 87 9.41 -12.36 -8.09
C ARG A 87 9.84 -11.15 -8.89
N ASP A 88 9.90 -9.97 -8.27
CA ASP A 88 10.37 -8.74 -8.88
C ASP A 88 11.78 -8.40 -8.40
N ALA A 89 12.75 -8.41 -9.32
CA ALA A 89 14.15 -8.14 -9.02
C ALA A 89 14.42 -6.68 -8.57
N ALA A 90 13.47 -5.77 -8.82
CA ALA A 90 13.53 -4.38 -8.37
C ALA A 90 12.87 -4.17 -6.99
N SER A 91 12.25 -5.20 -6.40
CA SER A 91 11.63 -5.17 -5.07
C SER A 91 12.49 -5.96 -4.07
N GLY A 92 12.71 -5.42 -2.87
CA GLY A 92 13.56 -6.06 -1.86
C GLY A 92 13.83 -5.16 -0.63
N ASN A 93 14.77 -5.55 0.22
CA ASN A 93 15.23 -4.83 1.43
C ASN A 93 14.21 -4.75 2.58
N GLY A 94 13.38 -5.77 2.74
CA GLY A 94 12.42 -5.85 3.85
C GLY A 94 11.13 -5.09 3.59
N ILE A 95 10.34 -4.90 4.64
CA ILE A 95 9.01 -4.30 4.58
C ILE A 95 8.92 -3.19 5.62
N ASP A 96 8.53 -1.99 5.19
CA ASP A 96 8.07 -0.92 6.06
C ASP A 96 6.54 -0.98 6.14
N LEU A 97 6.01 -1.21 7.34
CA LEU A 97 4.57 -1.36 7.55
C LEU A 97 4.05 -0.37 8.60
N ALA A 98 2.93 0.26 8.28
CA ALA A 98 2.19 1.08 9.22
C ALA A 98 0.68 0.91 9.03
N VAL A 99 -0.05 1.12 10.12
CA VAL A 99 -1.50 1.06 10.20
C VAL A 99 -2.03 2.43 10.58
N ILE A 100 -3.07 2.87 9.88
CA ILE A 100 -3.79 4.11 10.16
C ILE A 100 -5.22 3.74 10.51
N THR A 101 -5.66 4.12 11.71
CA THR A 101 -7.03 3.96 12.21
C THR A 101 -7.56 5.30 12.72
N PRO A 102 -8.85 5.42 13.10
CA PRO A 102 -9.34 6.61 13.79
C PRO A 102 -8.54 6.99 15.05
N GLU A 103 -7.94 6.00 15.71
CA GLU A 103 -7.13 6.17 16.93
C GLU A 103 -5.73 6.74 16.62
N GLY A 104 -5.27 6.63 15.37
CA GLY A 104 -4.04 7.26 14.91
C GLY A 104 -3.18 6.37 14.01
N TYR A 105 -1.88 6.64 14.04
CA TYR A 105 -0.87 5.99 13.23
C TYR A 105 0.01 5.09 14.10
N THR A 106 0.17 3.84 13.70
CA THR A 106 1.07 2.87 14.35
C THR A 106 2.02 2.27 13.33
N ARG A 107 3.33 2.40 13.55
CA ARG A 107 4.35 1.75 12.74
C ARG A 107 4.76 0.43 13.38
N TYR A 108 4.89 -0.62 12.57
CA TYR A 108 5.38 -1.92 13.02
C TYR A 108 6.91 -1.92 12.99
N SER A 109 7.53 -2.56 13.98
CA SER A 109 8.96 -2.80 13.96
C SER A 109 9.30 -3.90 12.95
N GLU A 110 10.52 -3.87 12.41
CA GLU A 110 11.02 -4.92 11.51
C GLU A 110 10.93 -6.30 12.19
N GLU A 111 11.27 -6.37 13.49
CA GLU A 111 11.17 -7.60 14.28
C GLU A 111 9.73 -8.15 14.36
N ASP A 112 8.72 -7.29 14.52
CA ASP A 112 7.32 -7.72 14.57
C ASP A 112 6.83 -8.23 13.21
N ILE A 113 7.30 -7.62 12.12
CA ILE A 113 6.98 -8.03 10.75
C ILE A 113 7.61 -9.39 10.45
N GLU A 114 8.88 -9.57 10.81
CA GLU A 114 9.58 -10.85 10.63
C GLU A 114 8.92 -11.98 11.43
N LYS A 115 8.53 -11.73 12.68
CA LYS A 115 7.80 -12.71 13.50
C LYS A 115 6.48 -13.13 12.86
N ARG A 116 5.71 -12.18 12.32
CA ARG A 116 4.46 -12.47 11.61
C ARG A 116 4.70 -13.25 10.32
N ALA A 117 5.67 -12.83 9.51
CA ALA A 117 6.03 -13.53 8.27
C ALA A 117 6.44 -14.98 8.53
N ALA A 118 7.22 -15.22 9.59
CA ALA A 118 7.61 -16.57 10.02
C ALA A 118 6.42 -17.39 10.52
N ALA A 119 5.52 -16.80 11.32
CA ALA A 119 4.32 -17.48 11.83
C ALA A 119 3.34 -17.89 10.72
N MET A 120 3.32 -17.14 9.62
CA MET A 120 2.51 -17.45 8.43
C MET A 120 3.21 -18.39 7.42
N GLU A 121 4.43 -18.86 7.73
CA GLU A 121 5.26 -19.69 6.84
C GLU A 121 5.55 -19.04 5.48
N ILE A 122 5.63 -17.70 5.43
CA ILE A 122 5.90 -16.93 4.22
C ILE A 122 7.38 -16.50 4.22
N GLN A 123 8.29 -17.48 4.18
CA GLN A 123 9.73 -17.26 3.93
C GLN A 123 10.09 -17.64 2.51
#